data_AF-A0A7W2TR74-F1
#
_entry.id   AF-A0A7W2TR74-F1
#
_cell.length_a   1.000
_cell.length_b   1.000
_cell.length_c   1.000
_cell.angle_alpha   90.00
_cell.angle_beta   90.00
_cell.angle_gamma   90.00
#
_symmetry.space_group_name_H-M   'P 1'
#
loop_
_entity.id
_entity.type
_entity.pdbx_description
1 polymer ?
#
loop_
_entity_poly.entity_id
_entity_poly.type
_entity_poly.pdbx_seq_one_letter_code
_entity_poly.pdbx_strand_id
1 'polypeptide(L)' 'MFSFLKPDPVKKLRKEYDVKLEQGMQAQRKGDIKSFAMLSAEAEKIWSEIETLEAKKAK' A
#
# COMPACT_ATOMS: atom_id res chain seq x y z
N MET A 1 27.84 -14.23 2.79
CA MET A 1 27.16 -13.96 1.50
C MET A 1 25.80 -13.27 1.75
N PHE A 2 25.78 -11.99 2.13
CA PHE A 2 24.54 -11.25 2.43
C PHE A 2 24.57 -9.83 1.84
N SER A 3 24.61 -9.71 0.51
CA SER A 3 24.61 -8.40 -0.17
C SER A 3 23.28 -8.08 -0.89
N PHE A 4 22.17 -8.73 -0.51
CA PHE A 4 20.92 -8.67 -1.30
C PHE A 4 19.74 -7.93 -0.66
N LEU A 5 19.88 -7.35 0.53
CA LEU A 5 18.80 -6.58 1.16
C LEU A 5 19.02 -5.08 0.99
N LYS A 6 19.11 -4.59 -0.25
CA LYS A 6 18.74 -3.19 -0.47
C LYS A 6 17.23 -3.11 -0.23
N PRO A 7 16.74 -2.34 0.75
CA PRO A 7 15.31 -2.18 0.95
C PRO A 7 14.76 -1.52 -0.30
N ASP A 8 13.96 -2.26 -1.08
CA ASP A 8 13.23 -1.68 -2.20
C ASP A 8 12.04 -0.91 -1.58
N PRO A 9 12.06 0.43 -1.59
CA PRO A 9 11.02 1.24 -0.96
C PRO A 9 9.64 0.93 -1.56
N VAL A 10 9.60 0.55 -2.85
CA VAL A 10 8.36 0.13 -3.52
C VAL A 10 7.82 -1.16 -2.94
N LYS A 11 8.68 -2.14 -2.63
CA LYS A 11 8.24 -3.39 -1.99
C LYS A 11 7.69 -3.16 -0.58
N LYS A 12 8.22 -2.18 0.15
CA LYS A 12 7.70 -1.81 1.47
C LYS A 12 6.29 -1.20 1.33
N LEU A 13 6.13 -0.23 0.44
CA LEU A 13 4.84 0.42 0.21
C LEU A 13 3.78 -0.55 -0.32
N ARG A 14 4.15 -1.48 -1.22
CA ARG A 14 3.23 -2.54 -1.69
C ARG A 14 2.67 -3.38 -0.53
N LYS A 15 3.51 -3.76 0.43
CA LYS A 15 3.05 -4.47 1.63
C LYS A 15 2.11 -3.62 2.48
N GLU A 16 2.42 -2.33 2.66
CA GLU A 16 1.55 -1.41 3.42
C GLU A 16 0.19 -1.23 2.71
N TYR A 17 0.18 -1.12 1.38
CA TYR A 17 -1.01 -1.09 0.56
C TYR A 17 -1.88 -2.35 0.76
N ASP A 18 -1.28 -3.54 0.67
CA ASP A 18 -1.98 -4.82 0.85
C ASP A 18 -2.62 -4.91 2.24
N VAL A 19 -1.93 -4.47 3.29
CA VAL A 19 -2.46 -4.42 4.66
C VAL A 19 -3.66 -3.48 4.74
N LYS A 20 -3.60 -2.30 4.11
CA LYS A 20 -4.73 -1.35 4.11
C LYS A 20 -5.94 -1.90 3.37
N LEU A 21 -5.74 -2.59 2.25
CA LEU A 21 -6.81 -3.29 1.55
C LEU A 21 -7.44 -4.39 2.40
N GLU A 22 -6.63 -5.19 3.09
CA GLU A 22 -7.15 -6.24 3.97
C GLU A 22 -7.98 -5.64 5.12
N GLN A 23 -7.48 -4.58 5.74
CA GLN A 23 -8.21 -3.84 6.77
C GLN A 23 -9.52 -3.26 6.22
N GLY A 24 -9.50 -2.68 5.03
CA GLY A 24 -10.68 -2.15 4.34
C GLY A 24 -11.70 -3.26 4.09
N MET A 25 -11.29 -4.41 3.56
CA MET A 25 -12.17 -5.56 3.35
C MET A 25 -12.78 -6.06 4.66
N GLN A 26 -12.01 -6.11 5.75
CA GLN A 26 -12.51 -6.50 7.07
C GLN A 26 -13.54 -5.48 7.60
N ALA A 27 -13.29 -4.17 7.42
CA ALA A 27 -14.22 -3.11 7.79
C ALA A 27 -15.53 -3.22 6.99
N GLN A 28 -15.43 -3.43 5.67
CA GLN A 28 -16.58 -3.64 4.80
C GLN A 28 -17.42 -4.86 5.24
N ARG A 29 -16.77 -6.00 5.53
CA ARG A 29 -17.46 -7.21 6.02
C ARG A 29 -18.16 -7.00 7.37
N LYS A 30 -17.65 -6.10 8.20
CA LYS A 30 -18.26 -5.72 9.48
C LYS A 30 -19.34 -4.64 9.33
N GLY A 31 -19.55 -4.11 8.13
CA GLY A 31 -20.48 -3.00 7.87
C GLY A 31 -19.96 -1.64 8.31
N ASP A 32 -18.66 -1.50 8.62
CA ASP A 32 -18.03 -0.23 8.97
C ASP A 32 -17.62 0.55 7.71
N ILE A 33 -18.61 1.21 7.11
CA ILE A 33 -18.44 1.96 5.86
C ILE A 33 -17.49 3.14 6.03
N LYS A 34 -17.48 3.78 7.21
CA LYS A 34 -16.61 4.93 7.48
C LYS A 34 -15.15 4.50 7.49
N SER A 35 -14.83 3.43 8.21
CA SER A 35 -13.47 2.90 8.24
C SER A 35 -13.06 2.35 6.88
N PHE A 36 -13.97 1.67 6.16
CA PHE A 36 -13.70 1.23 4.79
C PHE A 36 -13.31 2.41 3.88
N ALA A 37 -14.10 3.48 3.85
CA ALA A 37 -13.81 4.66 3.02
C ALA A 37 -12.46 5.30 3.38
N MET A 38 -12.13 5.39 4.67
CA MET A 38 -10.86 5.93 5.14
C MET A 38 -9.68 5.04 4.74
N LEU A 39 -9.80 3.72 4.94
CA LEU A 39 -8.75 2.74 4.63
C LEU A 39 -8.52 2.63 3.12
N SER A 40 -9.57 2.69 2.31
CA SER A 40 -9.47 2.75 0.85
C SER A 40 -8.76 4.02 0.39
N ALA A 41 -9.08 5.19 0.94
CA ALA A 41 -8.40 6.44 0.61
C ALA A 41 -6.91 6.43 1.02
N GLU A 42 -6.58 5.78 2.14
CA GLU A 42 -5.19 5.57 2.55
C GLU A 42 -4.45 4.63 1.59
N ALA A 43 -5.09 3.55 1.15
CA ALA A 43 -4.53 2.63 0.16
C ALA A 43 -4.24 3.35 -1.18
N GLU A 44 -5.16 4.18 -1.67
CA GLU A 44 -4.97 4.96 -2.90
C GLU A 44 -3.77 5.92 -2.81
N LYS A 45 -3.55 6.54 -1.64
CA LYS A 45 -2.37 7.40 -1.43
C LYS A 45 -1.08 6.60 -1.53
N ILE A 46 -1.02 5.43 -0.89
CA ILE A 46 0.14 4.55 -0.97
C ILE A 46 0.39 4.09 -2.41
N TRP A 47 -0.68 3.78 -3.16
CA TRP A 47 -0.58 3.42 -4.57
C TRP A 47 0.01 4.54 -5.42
N SER A 48 -0.43 5.78 -5.19
CA SER A 48 0.11 6.96 -5.89
C SER A 48 1.60 7.17 -5.61
N GLU A 49 2.05 6.90 -4.38
CA GLU A 49 3.47 6.93 -4.01
C GLU A 49 4.27 5.82 -4.71
N ILE A 50 3.71 4.61 -4.79
CA ILE A 50 4.29 3.49 -5.54
C ILE A 50 4.48 3.87 -7.01
N GLU A 51 3.44 4.37 -7.68
CA GLU A 51 3.50 4.79 -9.08
C GLU A 51 4.57 5.86 -9.30
N THR A 52 4.65 6.84 -8.39
CA THR A 52 5.66 7.91 -8.46
C THR A 52 7.08 7.35 -8.34
N LEU A 53 7.30 6.39 -7.45
CA LEU A 53 8.61 5.76 -7.26
C LEU A 53 8.99 4.83 -8.41
N GLU A 54 8.03 4.06 -8.94
CA GLU A 54 8.24 3.21 -10.11
C GLU A 54 8.56 4.05 -11.36
N ALA A 55 7.84 5.16 -11.57
CA ALA A 55 8.11 6.11 -12.65
C ALA A 55 9.50 6.76 -12.52
N LYS A 56 9.93 7.11 -11.29
CA LYS A 56 11.30 7.62 -11.04
C LYS A 56 12.38 6.58 -11.28
N LYS A 57 12.10 5.29 -11.04
CA LYS A 57 13.06 4.18 -11.23
C LYS A 57 13.21 3.79 -12.71
N ALA A 58 12.19 4.05 -13.52
CA ALA A 58 12.18 3.76 -14.96
C ALA A 58 12.87 4.86 -15.81
N LYS A 59 13.27 5.98 -15.20
CA LYS A 59 13.92 7.11 -15.86
C LYS A 59 15.41 7.16 -15.51
#